data_AF-A0A3B9HQ10-F1
#
_entry.id   AF-A0A3B9HQ10-F1
#
_cell.length_a   1.000
_cell.length_b   1.000
_cell.length_c   1.000
_cell.angle_alpha   90.00
_cell.angle_beta   90.00
_cell.angle_gamma   90.00
#
_symmetry.space_group_name_H-M   'P 1'
#
loop_
_entity.id
_entity.type
_entity.pdbx_description
1 polymer ?
#
loop_
_entity_poly.entity_id
_entity_poly.type
_entity_poly.pdbx_seq_one_letter_code
_entity_poly.pdbx_strand_id
1 'polypeptide(L)'
;MLKTGYKVLAIVTAILCWAPSVKACSLALHDWQICFNLKLPVSAPFMPMAELDAVFDKIPKNSIEQVIWLADHNMGSIFSLAFLHFLPNWEAQLPWLATAQNSSIIELAKAKREAGKVPLIIGTDQNQLQIALFVDKNANNSCFQLVIMQTGRIRSVHADPDKPWAQETFGRSWLSVVFYQVPLPGRILSLAVFPIYQSRMALIDDHNYVEHLLADGLLTTRPEQVFDPYSFDFPDLPE
;
A
#
# COMPACT_ATOMS: atom_id res chain seq x y z
N MET A 1 -21.37 -14.35 -11.13
CA MET A 1 -20.40 -13.86 -10.13
C MET A 1 -19.83 -12.46 -10.44
N LEU A 2 -19.78 -11.99 -11.69
CA LEU A 2 -19.29 -10.63 -12.02
C LEU A 2 -20.13 -9.47 -11.44
N LYS A 3 -21.46 -9.62 -11.26
CA LYS A 3 -22.35 -8.52 -10.84
C LYS A 3 -22.15 -8.06 -9.38
N THR A 4 -21.56 -8.89 -8.53
CA THR A 4 -21.30 -8.56 -7.12
C THR A 4 -20.00 -7.77 -6.96
N GLY A 5 -19.00 -8.05 -7.81
CA GLY A 5 -17.71 -7.36 -7.80
C GLY A 5 -17.82 -5.87 -8.11
N TYR A 6 -18.65 -5.48 -9.09
CA TYR A 6 -18.88 -4.06 -9.41
C TYR A 6 -19.55 -3.27 -8.29
N LYS A 7 -20.39 -3.92 -7.48
CA LYS A 7 -21.04 -3.27 -6.34
C LYS A 7 -20.05 -3.03 -5.20
N VAL A 8 -19.22 -4.03 -4.89
CA VAL A 8 -18.15 -3.88 -3.90
C VAL A 8 -17.16 -2.82 -4.36
N LEU A 9 -16.78 -2.83 -5.65
CA LEU A 9 -15.88 -1.83 -6.22
C LEU A 9 -16.49 -0.42 -6.17
N ALA A 10 -17.74 -0.24 -6.56
CA ALA A 10 -18.41 1.05 -6.52
C ALA A 10 -18.61 1.58 -5.09
N ILE A 11 -18.88 0.69 -4.13
CA ILE A 11 -18.96 1.04 -2.71
C ILE A 11 -17.59 1.45 -2.18
N VAL A 12 -16.54 0.69 -2.49
CA VAL A 12 -15.16 1.03 -2.13
C VAL A 12 -14.74 2.36 -2.76
N THR A 13 -15.01 2.60 -4.04
CA THR A 13 -14.73 3.88 -4.73
C THR A 13 -15.55 5.04 -4.17
N ALA A 14 -16.82 4.83 -3.81
CA ALA A 14 -17.64 5.88 -3.19
C ALA A 14 -17.15 6.25 -1.79
N ILE A 15 -16.70 5.27 -1.00
CA ILE A 15 -16.07 5.50 0.32
C ILE A 15 -14.73 6.25 0.15
N LEU A 16 -13.92 5.87 -0.85
CA LEU A 16 -12.64 6.52 -1.15
C LEU A 16 -12.77 7.99 -1.59
N CYS A 17 -13.85 8.35 -2.28
CA CYS A 17 -14.02 9.71 -2.82
C CYS A 17 -14.61 10.72 -1.81
N TRP A 18 -15.21 10.26 -0.70
CA TRP A 18 -16.02 11.09 0.20
C TRP A 18 -15.51 11.15 1.65
N ALA A 19 -14.37 10.54 1.97
CA ALA A 19 -13.78 10.63 3.30
C ALA A 19 -13.06 11.98 3.48
N PRO A 20 -13.56 12.91 4.33
CA PRO A 20 -12.78 14.08 4.70
C PRO A 20 -11.54 13.63 5.50
N SER A 21 -10.40 14.30 5.32
CA SER A 21 -9.22 14.06 6.15
C SER A 21 -9.47 14.60 7.56
N VAL A 22 -9.88 13.77 8.51
CA VAL A 22 -10.15 14.21 9.88
C VAL A 22 -9.61 13.23 10.91
N LYS A 23 -8.44 13.56 11.47
CA LYS A 23 -7.86 13.34 12.81
C LYS A 23 -8.51 12.39 13.86
N ALA A 24 -9.41 11.45 13.58
CA ALA A 24 -10.18 10.78 14.64
C ALA A 24 -9.33 9.88 15.54
N CYS A 25 -8.49 9.01 14.99
CA CYS A 25 -7.55 8.22 15.81
C CYS A 25 -6.47 9.08 16.51
N SER A 26 -6.30 10.35 16.11
CA SER A 26 -5.39 11.26 16.80
C SER A 26 -5.98 11.90 18.06
N LEU A 27 -7.29 11.75 18.31
CA LEU A 27 -7.95 12.21 19.53
C LEU A 27 -7.76 11.27 20.71
N ALA A 28 -7.63 9.96 20.43
CA ALA A 28 -7.35 8.96 21.44
C ALA A 28 -5.83 8.84 21.70
N LEU A 29 -5.50 8.58 22.97
CA LEU A 29 -4.16 8.22 23.42
C LEU A 29 -4.02 6.70 23.41
N HIS A 30 -3.20 6.17 22.50
CA HIS A 30 -2.95 4.75 22.39
C HIS A 30 -1.58 4.38 22.96
N ASP A 31 -1.52 3.27 23.71
CA ASP A 31 -0.29 2.58 24.10
C ASP A 31 -0.27 1.21 23.40
N TRP A 32 0.18 1.21 22.15
CA TRP A 32 0.18 0.02 21.29
C TRP A 32 1.20 -1.01 21.75
N GLN A 33 0.72 -2.22 22.01
CA GLN A 33 1.55 -3.38 22.30
C GLN A 33 1.35 -4.44 21.24
N ILE A 34 2.44 -4.99 20.71
CA ILE A 34 2.34 -6.08 19.76
C ILE A 34 1.84 -7.34 20.46
N CYS A 35 0.74 -7.91 19.96
CA CYS A 35 0.21 -9.18 20.45
C CYS A 35 0.42 -10.32 19.46
N PHE A 36 0.59 -10.00 18.18
CA PHE A 36 0.87 -10.98 17.13
C PHE A 36 1.74 -10.35 16.05
N ASN A 37 2.70 -11.13 15.54
CA ASN A 37 3.53 -10.75 14.42
C ASN A 37 3.83 -11.99 13.58
N LEU A 38 3.58 -11.90 12.29
CA LEU A 38 3.88 -12.95 11.32
C LEU A 38 4.59 -12.35 10.13
N LYS A 39 5.75 -12.92 9.79
CA LYS A 39 6.53 -12.56 8.61
C LYS A 39 6.60 -13.76 7.68
N LEU A 40 6.21 -13.57 6.43
CA LEU A 40 6.17 -14.61 5.41
C LEU A 40 6.87 -14.12 4.15
N PRO A 41 7.81 -14.90 3.58
CA PRO A 41 8.28 -14.66 2.22
C PRO A 41 7.12 -14.93 1.25
N VAL A 42 6.96 -14.08 0.25
CA VAL A 42 5.90 -14.21 -0.75
C VAL A 42 6.51 -14.11 -2.15
N SER A 43 5.97 -14.88 -3.09
CA SER A 43 6.55 -14.98 -4.45
C SER A 43 6.33 -13.71 -5.27
N ALA A 44 5.20 -13.03 -5.05
CA ALA A 44 4.84 -11.80 -5.73
C ALA A 44 4.13 -10.84 -4.78
N PRO A 45 4.20 -9.53 -5.05
CA PRO A 45 3.50 -8.51 -4.28
C PRO A 45 1.97 -8.55 -4.51
N PHE A 46 1.22 -8.38 -3.43
CA PHE A 46 -0.25 -8.29 -3.39
C PHE A 46 -0.77 -6.86 -3.57
N MET A 47 0.04 -5.87 -3.20
CA MET A 47 -0.23 -4.44 -3.32
C MET A 47 0.96 -3.76 -4.00
N PRO A 48 0.73 -2.69 -4.79
CA PRO A 48 1.82 -1.88 -5.34
C PRO A 48 2.70 -1.33 -4.22
N MET A 49 4.02 -1.44 -4.34
CA MET A 49 5.00 -1.09 -3.31
C MET A 49 5.77 0.20 -3.61
N ALA A 50 5.25 1.03 -4.53
CA ALA A 50 5.91 2.20 -5.14
C ALA A 50 6.76 1.89 -6.40
N GLU A 51 6.39 0.88 -7.19
CA GLU A 51 7.03 0.59 -8.48
C GLU A 51 7.03 1.81 -9.43
N LEU A 52 6.00 2.65 -9.31
CA LEU A 52 5.83 3.88 -10.10
C LEU A 52 6.78 5.01 -9.68
N ASP A 53 7.27 5.01 -8.45
CA ASP A 53 8.16 6.07 -7.96
C ASP A 53 9.54 6.00 -8.61
N ALA A 54 9.96 4.81 -9.01
CA ALA A 54 11.17 4.63 -9.80
C ALA A 54 11.04 5.28 -11.19
N VAL A 55 9.81 5.43 -11.71
CA VAL A 55 9.52 6.00 -13.03
C VAL A 55 9.41 7.52 -12.96
N PHE A 56 8.85 8.01 -11.85
CA PHE A 56 8.62 9.42 -11.60
C PHE A 56 9.94 10.22 -11.71
N ASP A 57 9.90 11.35 -12.41
CA ASP A 57 11.03 12.26 -12.70
C ASP A 57 12.18 11.77 -13.59
N LYS A 58 12.33 10.45 -13.85
CA LYS A 58 13.47 9.93 -14.62
C LYS A 58 13.19 9.76 -16.10
N ILE A 59 11.95 9.42 -16.44
CA ILE A 59 11.55 9.02 -17.79
C ILE A 59 10.45 9.98 -18.32
N PRO A 60 10.60 10.56 -19.53
CA PRO A 60 9.59 11.44 -20.12
C PRO A 60 8.22 10.77 -20.27
N LYS A 61 7.13 11.53 -20.04
CA LYS A 61 5.73 11.05 -19.97
C LYS A 61 5.17 10.33 -21.21
N ASN A 62 5.91 10.24 -22.30
CA ASN A 62 5.51 9.57 -23.56
C ASN A 62 6.58 8.64 -24.13
N SER A 63 7.65 8.36 -23.38
CA SER A 63 8.76 7.52 -23.86
C SER A 63 8.59 6.04 -23.52
N ILE A 64 7.60 5.71 -22.68
CA ILE A 64 7.28 4.32 -22.30
C ILE A 64 5.95 3.94 -22.95
N GLU A 65 5.98 2.98 -23.86
CA GLU A 65 4.76 2.43 -24.48
C GLU A 65 4.05 1.41 -23.58
N GLN A 66 4.82 0.68 -22.77
CA GLN A 66 4.32 -0.41 -21.92
C GLN A 66 5.27 -0.69 -20.75
N VAL A 67 4.70 -1.26 -19.68
CA VAL A 67 5.45 -1.77 -18.52
C VAL A 67 5.41 -3.30 -18.54
N ILE A 68 6.58 -3.94 -18.52
CA ILE A 68 6.69 -5.37 -18.33
C ILE A 68 7.05 -5.61 -16.87
N TRP A 69 6.17 -6.29 -16.15
CA TRP A 69 6.34 -6.57 -14.73
C TRP A 69 6.74 -8.03 -14.48
N LEU A 70 8.00 -8.21 -14.11
CA LEU A 70 8.63 -9.49 -13.82
C LEU A 70 8.53 -9.81 -12.32
N ALA A 71 7.77 -10.84 -11.99
CA ALA A 71 7.73 -11.45 -10.65
C ALA A 71 7.21 -12.88 -10.76
N ASP A 72 7.32 -13.67 -9.70
CA ASP A 72 6.69 -14.98 -9.60
C ASP A 72 5.19 -14.84 -9.31
N HIS A 73 4.48 -14.23 -10.27
CA HIS A 73 3.07 -13.88 -10.20
C HIS A 73 2.20 -15.10 -9.91
N ASN A 74 1.24 -14.91 -9.01
CA ASN A 74 0.22 -15.91 -8.67
C ASN A 74 -1.17 -15.26 -8.72
N MET A 75 -2.24 -15.99 -8.43
CA MET A 75 -3.59 -15.40 -8.46
C MET A 75 -3.75 -14.19 -7.50
N GLY A 76 -2.93 -14.09 -6.46
CA GLY A 76 -2.91 -12.97 -5.53
C GLY A 76 -2.28 -11.69 -6.09
N SER A 77 -1.38 -11.76 -7.08
CA SER A 77 -0.76 -10.56 -7.67
C SER A 77 -1.70 -9.81 -8.64
N ILE A 78 -2.84 -10.43 -9.02
CA ILE A 78 -3.92 -9.77 -9.79
C ILE A 78 -4.46 -8.56 -9.03
N PHE A 79 -4.52 -8.63 -7.69
CA PHE A 79 -4.96 -7.49 -6.88
C PHE A 79 -4.05 -6.29 -7.07
N SER A 80 -2.74 -6.50 -7.14
CA SER A 80 -1.77 -5.41 -7.31
C SER A 80 -1.99 -4.64 -8.62
N LEU A 81 -2.25 -5.34 -9.73
CA LEU A 81 -2.59 -4.69 -11.00
C LEU A 81 -3.92 -3.95 -10.95
N ALA A 82 -4.93 -4.53 -10.29
CA ALA A 82 -6.22 -3.87 -10.13
C ALA A 82 -6.10 -2.55 -9.33
N PHE A 83 -5.20 -2.50 -8.34
CA PHE A 83 -4.90 -1.29 -7.58
C PHE A 83 -4.30 -0.17 -8.44
N LEU A 84 -3.50 -0.49 -9.46
CA LEU A 84 -2.89 0.51 -10.34
C LEU A 84 -3.95 1.36 -11.05
N HIS A 85 -5.09 0.78 -11.44
CA HIS A 85 -6.16 1.53 -12.11
C HIS A 85 -6.82 2.60 -11.24
N PHE A 86 -6.65 2.54 -9.92
CA PHE A 86 -7.15 3.57 -9.00
C PHE A 86 -6.14 4.70 -8.77
N LEU A 87 -4.90 4.53 -9.26
CA LEU A 87 -3.89 5.57 -9.23
C LEU A 87 -4.05 6.47 -10.47
N PRO A 88 -4.18 7.78 -10.33
CA PRO A 88 -4.30 8.69 -11.48
C PRO A 88 -2.96 9.20 -12.00
N ASN A 89 -1.87 8.55 -11.57
CA ASN A 89 -0.57 8.65 -12.22
C ASN A 89 -0.66 8.11 -13.65
N TRP A 90 -0.06 8.81 -14.63
CA TRP A 90 -0.10 8.36 -16.04
C TRP A 90 0.64 7.02 -16.21
N GLU A 91 1.68 6.78 -15.40
CA GLU A 91 2.45 5.53 -15.35
C GLU A 91 1.58 4.34 -14.96
N ALA A 92 0.55 4.57 -14.13
CA ALA A 92 -0.41 3.55 -13.73
C ALA A 92 -1.42 3.23 -14.84
N GLN A 93 -1.58 4.14 -15.81
CA GLN A 93 -2.43 3.96 -16.99
C GLN A 93 -1.70 3.28 -18.16
N LEU A 94 -0.38 3.09 -18.05
CA LEU A 94 0.38 2.31 -19.03
C LEU A 94 -0.15 0.86 -19.08
N PRO A 95 -0.03 0.17 -20.21
CA PRO A 95 -0.34 -1.25 -20.26
C PRO A 95 0.70 -2.04 -19.47
N TRP A 96 0.27 -2.68 -18.37
CA TRP A 96 1.09 -3.56 -17.54
C TRP A 96 0.97 -5.01 -18.00
N LEU A 97 2.09 -5.61 -18.38
CA LEU A 97 2.18 -7.03 -18.71
C LEU A 97 2.89 -7.77 -17.57
N ALA A 98 2.11 -8.44 -16.72
CA ALA A 98 2.65 -9.35 -15.71
C ALA A 98 3.19 -10.62 -16.39
N THR A 99 4.46 -10.94 -16.14
CA THR A 99 5.12 -12.12 -16.70
C THR A 99 5.89 -12.85 -15.62
N ALA A 100 5.55 -14.13 -15.43
CA ALA A 100 6.34 -15.06 -14.65
C ALA A 100 7.43 -15.60 -15.58
N GLN A 101 8.66 -15.10 -15.48
CA GLN A 101 9.73 -15.59 -16.34
C GLN A 101 11.08 -15.65 -15.64
N ASN A 102 11.75 -16.80 -15.80
CA ASN A 102 13.09 -17.12 -15.30
C ASN A 102 14.23 -16.42 -16.07
N SER A 103 13.91 -15.53 -17.01
CA SER A 103 14.88 -14.82 -17.84
C SER A 103 15.45 -13.61 -17.08
N SER A 104 16.74 -13.35 -17.26
CA SER A 104 17.38 -12.18 -16.66
C SER A 104 16.74 -10.89 -17.20
N ILE A 105 16.46 -9.92 -16.32
CA ILE A 105 15.96 -8.58 -16.69
C ILE A 105 16.80 -7.97 -17.83
N ILE A 106 18.11 -8.25 -17.83
CA ILE A 106 19.07 -7.78 -18.84
C ILE A 106 18.86 -8.44 -20.21
N GLU A 107 18.57 -9.74 -20.25
CA GLU A 107 18.31 -10.47 -21.49
C GLU A 107 17.01 -9.98 -22.14
N LEU A 108 15.97 -9.78 -21.32
CA LEU A 108 14.71 -9.22 -21.78
C LEU A 108 14.89 -7.79 -22.32
N ALA A 109 15.66 -6.96 -21.61
CA ALA A 109 15.97 -5.60 -22.03
C ALA A 109 16.68 -5.57 -23.40
N LYS A 110 17.67 -6.45 -23.61
CA LYS A 110 18.39 -6.57 -24.90
C LYS A 110 17.45 -6.99 -26.03
N ALA A 111 16.68 -8.06 -25.83
CA ALA A 111 15.78 -8.58 -26.86
C ALA A 111 14.72 -7.56 -27.29
N LYS A 112 14.20 -6.76 -26.35
CA LYS A 112 13.21 -5.73 -26.65
C LYS A 112 13.83 -4.53 -27.39
N ARG A 113 15.03 -4.10 -26.98
CA ARG A 113 15.79 -3.06 -27.68
C ARG A 113 16.05 -3.42 -29.14
N GLU A 114 16.46 -4.65 -29.42
CA GLU A 114 16.69 -5.14 -30.80
C GLU A 114 15.41 -5.13 -31.65
N ALA A 115 14.25 -5.34 -31.02
CA ALA A 115 12.95 -5.26 -31.67
C ALA A 115 12.43 -3.83 -31.86
N GLY A 116 13.21 -2.81 -31.50
CA GLY A 116 12.83 -1.39 -31.61
C GLY A 116 11.75 -0.94 -30.62
N LYS A 117 11.40 -1.77 -29.64
CA LYS A 117 10.47 -1.43 -28.56
C LYS A 117 11.24 -1.21 -27.28
N VAL A 118 11.06 -0.07 -26.63
CA VAL A 118 11.75 0.24 -25.37
C VAL A 118 10.75 0.20 -24.21
N PRO A 119 10.34 -1.00 -23.74
CA PRO A 119 9.49 -1.09 -22.57
C PRO A 119 10.26 -0.64 -21.33
N LEU A 120 9.51 -0.18 -20.33
CA LEU A 120 10.00 -0.17 -18.98
C LEU A 120 9.86 -1.59 -18.42
N ILE A 121 10.95 -2.16 -17.94
CA ILE A 121 10.95 -3.47 -17.29
C ILE A 121 11.09 -3.25 -15.79
N ILE A 122 10.13 -3.74 -15.01
CA ILE A 122 10.15 -3.69 -13.55
C ILE A 122 10.22 -5.13 -13.04
N GLY A 123 11.25 -5.46 -12.27
CA GLY A 123 11.37 -6.71 -11.54
C GLY A 123 11.07 -6.51 -10.07
N THR A 124 10.27 -7.37 -9.47
CA THR A 124 10.05 -7.38 -8.02
C THR A 124 10.40 -8.74 -7.42
N ASP A 125 11.35 -8.75 -6.48
CA ASP A 125 11.81 -9.96 -5.81
C ASP A 125 12.06 -9.70 -4.31
N GLN A 126 12.46 -10.74 -3.57
CA GLN A 126 12.66 -10.67 -2.11
C GLN A 126 11.42 -10.11 -1.39
N ASN A 127 10.23 -10.42 -1.90
CA ASN A 127 8.99 -9.90 -1.34
C ASN A 127 8.72 -10.56 0.02
N GLN A 128 8.33 -9.75 0.99
CA GLN A 128 7.98 -10.16 2.34
C GLN A 128 6.65 -9.53 2.71
N LEU A 129 5.75 -10.35 3.23
CA LEU A 129 4.50 -9.93 3.84
C LEU A 129 4.65 -10.01 5.36
N GLN A 130 4.36 -8.91 6.05
CA GLN A 130 4.32 -8.82 7.49
C GLN A 130 2.90 -8.48 7.95
N ILE A 131 2.36 -9.31 8.83
CA ILE A 131 1.06 -9.10 9.45
C ILE A 131 1.30 -8.92 10.95
N ALA A 132 0.99 -7.74 11.47
CA ALA A 132 1.12 -7.43 12.88
C ALA A 132 -0.22 -7.00 13.46
N LEU A 133 -0.55 -7.51 14.64
CA LEU A 133 -1.69 -7.07 15.43
C LEU A 133 -1.16 -6.43 16.70
N PHE A 134 -1.63 -5.23 16.96
CA PHE A 134 -1.37 -4.48 18.17
C PHE A 134 -2.65 -4.36 18.98
N VAL A 135 -2.48 -4.27 20.28
CA VAL A 135 -3.53 -4.06 21.26
C VAL A 135 -3.19 -2.83 22.10
N ASP A 136 -4.19 -2.01 22.39
CA ASP A 136 -4.03 -0.77 23.15
C ASP A 136 -4.24 -1.02 24.64
N LYS A 137 -3.19 -0.76 25.44
CA LYS A 137 -3.27 -0.85 26.90
C LYS A 137 -4.16 0.19 27.54
N ASN A 138 -4.21 1.41 26.98
CA ASN A 138 -5.05 2.49 27.53
C ASN A 138 -6.54 2.22 27.33
N ALA A 139 -6.89 1.34 26.39
CA ALA A 139 -8.25 0.90 26.13
C ALA A 139 -8.58 -0.45 26.80
N ASN A 140 -7.91 -0.82 27.88
CA ASN A 140 -8.07 -2.12 28.56
C ASN A 140 -8.00 -3.31 27.59
N ASN A 141 -7.07 -3.26 26.63
CA ASN A 141 -6.90 -4.27 25.58
C ASN A 141 -8.12 -4.50 24.67
N SER A 142 -9.01 -3.51 24.58
CA SER A 142 -10.22 -3.58 23.76
C SER A 142 -10.10 -2.84 22.43
N CYS A 143 -9.08 -2.01 22.23
CA CYS A 143 -8.78 -1.40 20.94
C CYS A 143 -7.59 -2.10 20.28
N PHE A 144 -7.66 -2.29 18.97
CA PHE A 144 -6.69 -3.05 18.20
C PHE A 144 -6.28 -2.30 16.94
N GLN A 145 -5.03 -2.51 16.51
CA GLN A 145 -4.53 -2.08 15.22
C GLN A 145 -4.00 -3.31 14.47
N LEU A 146 -4.62 -3.63 13.33
CA LEU A 146 -4.13 -4.64 12.40
C LEU A 146 -3.33 -3.95 11.29
N VAL A 147 -2.11 -4.40 11.09
CA VAL A 147 -1.19 -3.92 10.06
C VAL A 147 -0.87 -5.07 9.13
N ILE A 148 -1.06 -4.85 7.84
CA ILE A 148 -0.56 -5.71 6.77
C ILE A 148 0.44 -4.88 5.97
N MET A 149 1.73 -5.13 6.16
CA MET A 149 2.82 -4.48 5.45
C MET A 149 3.41 -5.45 4.44
N GLN A 150 3.80 -4.94 3.29
CA GLN A 150 4.58 -5.64 2.30
C GLN A 150 5.83 -4.84 1.95
N THR A 151 6.96 -5.54 1.89
CA THR A 151 8.22 -4.98 1.43
C THR A 151 8.78 -5.85 0.32
N GLY A 152 9.60 -5.27 -0.54
CA GLY A 152 10.27 -6.02 -1.58
C GLY A 152 11.33 -5.19 -2.26
N ARG A 153 12.20 -5.85 -3.01
CA ARG A 153 13.19 -5.18 -3.84
C ARG A 153 12.61 -4.96 -5.23
N ILE A 154 12.70 -3.73 -5.71
CA ILE A 154 12.22 -3.29 -7.01
C ILE A 154 13.44 -2.95 -7.87
N ARG A 155 13.51 -3.54 -9.07
CA ARG A 155 14.53 -3.26 -10.08
C ARG A 155 13.87 -2.74 -11.34
N SER A 156 14.16 -1.52 -11.70
CA SER A 156 13.60 -0.87 -12.88
C SER A 156 14.69 -0.72 -13.94
N VAL A 157 14.39 -1.09 -15.18
CA VAL A 157 15.30 -1.01 -16.32
C VAL A 157 14.56 -0.44 -17.52
N HIS A 158 15.11 0.62 -18.09
CA HIS A 158 14.66 1.23 -19.32
C HIS A 158 15.84 1.27 -20.30
N ALA A 159 15.75 0.45 -21.35
CA ALA A 159 16.86 0.22 -22.29
C ALA A 159 16.84 1.17 -23.49
N ASP A 160 16.53 2.44 -23.23
CA ASP A 160 16.50 3.49 -24.26
C ASP A 160 17.90 3.67 -24.86
N PRO A 161 18.05 3.72 -26.21
CA PRO A 161 19.35 3.91 -26.86
C PRO A 161 20.03 5.24 -26.52
N ASP A 162 19.25 6.31 -26.35
CA ASP A 162 19.72 7.67 -26.13
C ASP A 162 19.92 7.96 -24.64
N LYS A 163 19.05 7.40 -23.79
CA LYS A 163 19.10 7.60 -22.34
C LYS A 163 18.81 6.31 -21.55
N PRO A 164 19.73 5.33 -21.56
CA PRO A 164 19.55 4.09 -20.81
C PRO A 164 19.52 4.40 -19.30
N TRP A 165 18.64 3.70 -18.59
CA TRP A 165 18.48 3.89 -17.16
C TRP A 165 18.17 2.57 -16.46
N ALA A 166 18.76 2.40 -15.28
CA ALA A 166 18.47 1.29 -14.39
C ALA A 166 18.57 1.76 -12.93
N GLN A 167 17.68 1.27 -12.09
CA GLN A 167 17.66 1.59 -10.67
C GLN A 167 17.19 0.40 -9.83
N GLU A 168 17.82 0.21 -8.68
CA GLU A 168 17.36 -0.70 -7.64
C GLU A 168 16.86 0.13 -6.45
N THR A 169 15.69 -0.22 -5.93
CA THR A 169 15.06 0.42 -4.76
C THR A 169 14.40 -0.62 -3.89
N PHE A 170 14.13 -0.26 -2.63
CA PHE A 170 13.28 -1.06 -1.75
C PHE A 170 11.89 -0.43 -1.69
N GLY A 171 10.91 -1.20 -2.12
CA GLY A 171 9.50 -0.82 -2.06
C GLY A 171 8.88 -1.20 -0.72
N ARG A 172 7.90 -0.41 -0.30
CA ARG A 172 7.07 -0.69 0.86
C ARG A 172 5.63 -0.27 0.59
N SER A 173 4.69 -1.14 0.92
CA SER A 173 3.28 -0.81 1.05
C SER A 173 2.73 -1.34 2.36
N TRP A 174 1.67 -0.72 2.86
CA TRP A 174 0.98 -1.21 4.04
C TRP A 174 -0.49 -0.78 4.04
N LEU A 175 -1.28 -1.57 4.76
CA LEU A 175 -2.65 -1.29 5.13
C LEU A 175 -2.77 -1.40 6.65
N SER A 176 -3.40 -0.42 7.28
CA SER A 176 -3.61 -0.35 8.72
C SER A 176 -5.08 -0.17 9.02
N VAL A 177 -5.62 -0.98 9.91
CA VAL A 177 -7.01 -0.90 10.39
C VAL A 177 -7.01 -0.78 11.89
N VAL A 178 -7.60 0.28 12.43
CA VAL A 178 -7.84 0.45 13.86
C VAL A 178 -9.31 0.19 14.15
N PHE A 179 -9.61 -0.67 15.12
CA PHE A 179 -10.98 -1.05 15.48
C PHE A 179 -11.12 -1.30 16.98
N TYR A 180 -12.34 -1.14 17.51
CA TYR A 180 -12.66 -1.44 18.90
C TYR A 180 -13.40 -2.78 18.98
N GLN A 181 -12.85 -3.73 19.73
CA GLN A 181 -13.26 -5.12 19.93
C GLN A 181 -13.25 -5.99 18.67
N VAL A 182 -13.98 -5.58 17.62
CA VAL A 182 -14.16 -6.35 16.38
C VAL A 182 -14.13 -5.45 15.15
N PRO A 183 -13.49 -5.87 14.03
CA PRO A 183 -13.40 -5.08 12.81
C PRO A 183 -14.68 -5.21 11.96
N LEU A 184 -15.82 -4.81 12.52
CA LEU A 184 -17.11 -4.79 11.82
C LEU A 184 -17.38 -3.39 11.23
N PRO A 185 -18.13 -3.28 10.12
CA PRO A 185 -18.59 -1.99 9.61
C PRO A 185 -19.27 -1.15 10.70
N GLY A 186 -18.89 0.12 10.82
CA GLY A 186 -19.36 1.02 11.89
C GLY A 186 -18.66 0.84 13.26
N ARG A 187 -17.64 -0.03 13.35
CA ARG A 187 -16.75 -0.18 14.52
C ARG A 187 -15.26 -0.03 14.19
N ILE A 188 -14.97 0.33 12.95
CA ILE A 188 -13.62 0.66 12.46
C ILE A 188 -13.40 2.14 12.78
N LEU A 189 -12.40 2.43 13.59
CA LEU A 189 -12.03 3.79 13.99
C LEU A 189 -11.24 4.46 12.87
N SER A 190 -10.30 3.72 12.26
CA SER A 190 -9.60 4.19 11.07
C SER A 190 -9.16 3.06 10.14
N LEU A 191 -9.07 3.37 8.86
CA LEU A 191 -8.47 2.54 7.83
C LEU A 191 -7.53 3.44 7.01
N ALA A 192 -6.25 3.09 6.95
CA ALA A 192 -5.27 3.83 6.18
C ALA A 192 -4.43 2.89 5.32
N VAL A 193 -3.97 3.40 4.18
CA VAL A 193 -3.17 2.66 3.21
C VAL A 193 -2.01 3.51 2.69
N PHE A 194 -0.93 2.84 2.32
CA PHE A 194 0.27 3.42 1.74
C PHE A 194 0.92 2.42 0.76
N PRO A 195 1.56 2.88 -0.32
CA PRO A 195 1.58 4.25 -0.81
C PRO A 195 0.38 4.52 -1.73
N ILE A 196 -0.23 5.70 -1.60
CA ILE A 196 -1.05 6.32 -2.65
C ILE A 196 -0.38 7.66 -2.99
N TYR A 197 0.25 7.76 -4.16
CA TYR A 197 1.16 8.86 -4.54
C TYR A 197 2.27 9.15 -3.52
N GLN A 198 2.99 8.14 -3.07
CA GLN A 198 4.07 8.32 -2.07
C GLN A 198 3.57 8.88 -0.74
N SER A 199 2.25 8.99 -0.59
CA SER A 199 1.59 9.53 0.58
C SER A 199 0.68 8.46 1.16
N ARG A 200 0.39 8.61 2.44
CA ARG A 200 -0.61 7.79 3.10
C ARG A 200 -1.99 8.38 2.80
N MET A 201 -2.96 7.52 2.46
CA MET A 201 -4.36 7.90 2.37
C MET A 201 -5.16 7.28 3.52
N ALA A 202 -5.93 8.09 4.24
CA ALA A 202 -6.95 7.60 5.16
C ALA A 202 -8.24 7.33 4.37
N LEU A 203 -8.73 6.09 4.40
CA LEU A 203 -9.94 5.66 3.71
C LEU A 203 -11.17 5.73 4.62
N ILE A 204 -10.96 5.49 5.92
CA ILE A 204 -11.97 5.62 6.98
C ILE A 204 -11.31 6.35 8.14
N ASP A 205 -12.01 7.32 8.70
CA ASP A 205 -11.65 8.01 9.94
C ASP A 205 -12.95 8.36 10.67
N ASP A 206 -13.43 7.47 11.56
CA ASP A 206 -14.75 7.58 12.19
C ASP A 206 -14.68 8.41 13.48
N HIS A 207 -14.71 9.72 13.28
CA HIS A 207 -14.66 10.70 14.36
C HIS A 207 -15.79 10.54 15.37
N ASN A 208 -17.02 10.37 14.88
CA ASN A 208 -18.18 10.22 15.74
C ASN A 208 -18.01 9.01 16.65
N TYR A 209 -17.60 7.87 16.11
CA TYR A 209 -17.46 6.68 16.93
C TYR A 209 -16.35 6.83 17.98
N VAL A 210 -15.23 7.46 17.63
CA VAL A 210 -14.16 7.75 18.60
C VAL A 210 -14.67 8.65 19.73
N GLU A 211 -15.43 9.71 19.43
CA GLU A 211 -16.01 10.58 20.46
C GLU A 211 -16.96 9.85 21.39
N HIS A 212 -17.80 8.95 20.86
CA HIS A 212 -18.69 8.12 21.69
C HIS A 212 -17.87 7.24 22.64
N LEU A 213 -16.82 6.58 22.14
CA LEU A 213 -15.95 5.75 22.96
C LEU A 213 -15.19 6.56 24.03
N LEU A 214 -14.81 7.80 23.74
CA LEU A 214 -14.20 8.72 24.71
C LEU A 214 -15.21 9.18 25.78
N ALA A 215 -16.43 9.54 25.36
CA ALA A 215 -17.50 9.95 26.26
C ALA A 215 -17.90 8.84 27.24
N ASP A 216 -17.86 7.59 26.77
CA ASP A 216 -18.12 6.39 27.59
C ASP A 216 -16.91 5.96 28.44
N GLY A 217 -15.77 6.65 28.34
CA GLY A 217 -14.54 6.32 29.07
C GLY A 217 -13.88 5.01 28.64
N LEU A 218 -14.20 4.51 27.44
CA LEU A 218 -13.65 3.28 26.85
C LEU A 218 -12.31 3.54 26.15
N LEU A 219 -12.08 4.78 25.72
CA LEU A 219 -10.79 5.28 25.24
C LEU A 219 -10.30 6.41 26.15
N THR A 220 -9.00 6.64 26.14
CA THR A 220 -8.37 7.75 26.87
C THR A 220 -8.14 8.92 25.93
N THR A 221 -8.55 10.13 26.33
CA THR A 221 -8.30 11.35 25.55
C THR A 221 -6.82 11.69 25.51
N ARG A 222 -6.32 12.08 24.34
CA ARG A 222 -4.94 12.55 24.17
C ARG A 222 -4.74 13.94 24.80
N PRO A 223 -3.66 14.16 25.58
CA PRO A 223 -3.34 15.49 26.10
C PRO A 223 -2.93 16.46 24.97
N GLU A 224 -3.36 17.72 25.05
CA GLU A 224 -3.21 18.74 23.99
C GLU A 224 -1.76 19.12 23.64
N GLN A 225 -0.78 18.76 24.47
CA GLN A 225 0.61 19.22 24.34
C GLN A 225 1.52 18.32 23.48
N VAL A 226 1.04 17.18 22.98
CA VAL A 226 1.83 16.23 22.18
C VAL A 226 1.15 16.04 20.83
N PHE A 227 1.31 17.02 19.95
CA PHE A 227 0.79 16.90 18.60
C PHE A 227 1.80 17.46 17.60
N ASP A 228 2.49 16.55 16.91
CA ASP A 228 2.86 16.80 15.53
C ASP A 228 1.72 16.22 14.64
N PRO A 229 0.99 17.07 13.89
CA PRO A 229 -0.03 16.62 12.94
C PRO A 229 0.46 15.66 11.87
N TYR A 230 1.78 15.55 11.72
CA TYR A 230 2.44 14.69 10.76
C TYR A 230 3.12 13.48 11.43
N SER A 231 3.28 13.46 12.76
CA SER A 231 3.74 12.30 13.53
C SER A 231 2.60 11.30 13.69
N PHE A 232 2.31 10.58 12.62
CA PHE A 232 1.52 9.37 12.74
C PHE A 232 2.49 8.22 12.97
N ASP A 233 2.93 8.13 14.23
CA ASP A 233 3.84 7.10 14.70
C ASP A 233 3.14 5.76 14.58
N PHE A 234 3.42 5.11 13.46
CA PHE A 234 3.25 3.68 13.34
C PHE A 234 4.16 3.06 14.40
N PRO A 235 3.67 2.17 15.29
CA PRO A 235 4.56 1.48 16.19
C PRO A 235 5.59 0.73 15.33
N ASP A 236 6.87 0.86 15.70
CA ASP A 236 7.96 0.20 15.00
C ASP A 236 7.64 -1.29 14.88
N LEU A 237 7.56 -1.76 13.64
CA LEU A 237 7.39 -3.18 13.38
C LEU A 237 8.70 -3.88 13.79
N PRO A 238 8.64 -5.01 14.50
CA PRO A 238 9.86 -5.73 14.88
C PRO A 238 10.67 -6.08 13.64
N GLU A 239 11.99 -5.97 13.71
CA GLU A 239 12.95 -6.39 12.65
C GLU A 239 12.98 -7.91 12.41
#